data_AF-A0A0A8GXW4-F1
#
_entry.id   AF-A0A0A8GXW4-F1
#
_cell.length_a   1.000
_cell.length_b   1.000
_cell.length_c   1.000
_cell.angle_alpha   90.00
_cell.angle_beta   90.00
_cell.angle_gamma   90.00
#
_symmetry.space_group_name_H-M   'P 1'
#
loop_
_entity.id
_entity.type
_entity.pdbx_description
1 polymer ?
#
loop_
_entity_poly.entity_id
_entity_poly.type
_entity_poly.pdbx_seq_one_letter_code
_entity_poly.pdbx_strand_id
1 'polypeptide(L)'
;MNNKNIFFKNLHNIEFVFFKNCYTTCNGYCCKNFHSTNFNFLNQEEVIIPLLESEFQALNSIQKKSFLNFKEKIFTLQNGKKIKIYFLKCSSKGLCFPHYCRPLLCKIYPYFPIVDFEGNFLGVRECAFLDLFYKNDTNHPCTLINQHKQQLIEEFEKSTTILRQEPIMIFVFMVLKCLDEALVLHFSKKFQNKIYLDKLNLEEKKLFFKIYEHNALTFEAWKTQEFSNKVVHIYNKLEQKYGEEFTQYFFD
;
A
#
# COMPACT_ATOMS: atom_id res chain seq x y z
N MET A 1 13.23 10.03 -23.17
CA MET A 1 12.29 9.26 -22.32
C MET A 1 12.10 10.05 -21.04
N ASN A 2 10.87 10.16 -20.51
CA ASN A 2 10.60 10.93 -19.29
C ASN A 2 11.27 10.27 -18.06
N ASN A 3 11.97 11.04 -17.21
CA ASN A 3 12.78 10.51 -16.09
C ASN A 3 11.95 9.63 -15.13
N LYS A 4 10.66 9.94 -14.96
CA LYS A 4 9.69 9.18 -14.16
C LYS A 4 9.68 7.67 -14.44
N ASN A 5 9.80 7.31 -15.72
CA ASN A 5 9.73 5.92 -16.13
C ASN A 5 11.07 5.20 -15.91
N ILE A 6 12.18 5.92 -15.77
CA ILE A 6 13.50 5.32 -15.55
C ILE A 6 13.62 4.80 -14.12
N PHE A 7 13.17 5.58 -13.12
CA PHE A 7 13.18 5.15 -11.71
C PHE A 7 12.45 3.81 -11.53
N PHE A 8 11.16 3.74 -11.88
CA PHE A 8 10.37 2.50 -11.75
C PHE A 8 10.91 1.36 -12.62
N LYS A 9 11.50 1.68 -13.79
CA LYS A 9 12.17 0.65 -14.60
C LYS A 9 13.37 0.04 -13.87
N ASN A 10 14.15 0.84 -13.17
CA ASN A 10 15.31 0.37 -12.42
C ASN A 10 14.91 -0.50 -11.23
N LEU A 11 13.70 -0.32 -10.68
CA LEU A 11 13.19 -1.14 -9.59
C LEU A 11 12.79 -2.57 -9.99
N HIS A 12 12.70 -2.89 -11.29
CA HIS A 12 12.16 -4.19 -11.72
C HIS A 12 12.97 -5.39 -11.25
N ASN A 13 14.30 -5.29 -11.18
CA ASN A 13 15.14 -6.41 -10.75
C ASN A 13 15.52 -6.35 -9.27
N ILE A 14 14.97 -5.38 -8.53
CA ILE A 14 15.21 -5.22 -7.10
C ILE A 14 14.08 -5.91 -6.34
N GLU A 15 14.46 -6.69 -5.33
CA GLU A 15 13.57 -7.25 -4.32
C GLU A 15 13.92 -6.59 -2.98
N PHE A 16 12.95 -5.95 -2.34
CA PHE A 16 13.15 -5.22 -1.08
C PHE A 16 12.97 -6.12 0.13
N VAL A 17 12.05 -7.08 0.02
CA VAL A 17 11.84 -8.18 0.95
C VAL A 17 11.95 -9.47 0.16
N PHE A 18 13.04 -10.21 0.39
CA PHE A 18 13.27 -11.48 -0.28
C PHE A 18 13.33 -12.63 0.71
N PHE A 19 12.21 -13.33 0.83
CA PHE A 19 12.12 -14.61 1.52
C PHE A 19 11.69 -15.67 0.50
N LYS A 20 12.60 -16.56 0.15
CA LYS A 20 12.34 -17.61 -0.85
C LYS A 20 11.08 -18.40 -0.46
N ASN A 21 10.13 -18.47 -1.39
CA ASN A 21 8.85 -19.16 -1.20
C ASN A 21 8.02 -18.68 0.00
N CYS A 22 8.14 -17.43 0.47
CA CYS A 22 7.36 -16.95 1.61
C CYS A 22 5.84 -17.09 1.43
N TYR A 23 5.35 -17.03 0.20
CA TYR A 23 3.93 -17.25 -0.08
C TYR A 23 3.50 -18.69 0.27
N THR A 24 4.38 -19.70 0.27
CA THR A 24 3.99 -21.07 0.64
C THR A 24 3.88 -21.27 2.14
N THR A 25 4.56 -20.45 2.95
CA THR A 25 4.60 -20.62 4.42
C THR A 25 3.33 -20.14 5.11
N CYS A 26 2.52 -19.33 4.41
CA CYS A 26 1.27 -18.74 4.91
C CYS A 26 0.10 -18.95 3.94
N ASN A 27 0.16 -20.00 3.11
CA ASN A 27 -0.86 -20.34 2.11
C ASN A 27 -1.21 -19.16 1.16
N GLY A 28 -0.25 -18.29 0.87
CA GLY A 28 -0.38 -17.15 -0.03
C GLY A 28 -1.21 -16.02 0.57
N TYR A 29 -1.20 -15.84 1.89
CA TYR A 29 -1.97 -14.82 2.62
C TYR A 29 -2.02 -13.47 1.89
N CYS A 30 -0.87 -12.90 1.57
CA CYS A 30 -0.73 -11.61 0.90
C CYS A 30 -1.28 -11.55 -0.54
N CYS A 31 -1.53 -12.70 -1.17
CA CYS A 31 -1.95 -12.83 -2.56
C CYS A 31 -3.35 -13.42 -2.75
N LYS A 32 -4.06 -13.82 -1.68
CA LYS A 32 -5.37 -14.50 -1.76
C LYS A 32 -6.56 -13.66 -1.30
N ASN A 33 -6.41 -12.34 -1.27
CA ASN A 33 -7.38 -11.41 -0.67
C ASN A 33 -7.85 -11.91 0.70
N PHE A 34 -6.90 -12.01 1.62
CA PHE A 34 -7.10 -12.60 2.93
C PHE A 34 -8.33 -12.03 3.67
N HIS A 35 -9.00 -12.90 4.42
CA HIS A 35 -10.33 -12.66 5.00
C HIS A 35 -11.49 -12.52 3.99
N SER A 36 -11.27 -12.82 2.71
CA SER A 36 -12.31 -12.73 1.67
C SER A 36 -13.62 -13.46 1.97
N THR A 37 -13.56 -14.57 2.71
CA THR A 37 -14.76 -15.31 3.13
C THR A 37 -15.71 -14.50 4.03
N ASN A 38 -15.27 -13.33 4.54
CA ASN A 38 -16.10 -12.43 5.32
C ASN A 38 -16.68 -11.27 4.48
N PHE A 39 -16.33 -11.16 3.20
CA PHE A 39 -16.83 -10.11 2.31
C PHE A 39 -18.13 -10.54 1.61
N ASN A 40 -19.11 -9.64 1.57
CA ASN A 40 -20.40 -9.83 0.90
C ASN A 40 -20.45 -9.15 -0.48
N PHE A 41 -19.70 -8.07 -0.69
CA PHE A 41 -19.73 -7.22 -1.87
C PHE A 41 -18.39 -7.16 -2.60
N LEU A 42 -17.27 -7.16 -1.86
CA LEU A 42 -15.94 -7.13 -2.47
C LEU A 42 -15.59 -8.48 -3.13
N ASN A 43 -14.82 -8.44 -4.22
CA ASN A 43 -14.37 -9.65 -4.90
C ASN A 43 -13.54 -10.51 -3.95
N GLN A 44 -13.88 -11.78 -3.78
CA GLN A 44 -13.20 -12.69 -2.87
C GLN A 44 -11.90 -13.31 -3.44
N GLU A 45 -11.73 -13.28 -4.76
CA GLU A 45 -10.68 -13.99 -5.49
C GLU A 45 -9.54 -13.10 -6.00
N GLU A 46 -9.79 -11.79 -6.09
CA GLU A 46 -8.84 -10.81 -6.63
C GLU A 46 -8.31 -9.88 -5.54
N VAL A 47 -7.00 -9.66 -5.52
CA VAL A 47 -6.37 -8.58 -4.75
C VAL A 47 -6.28 -7.33 -5.62
N ILE A 48 -6.63 -6.17 -5.05
CA ILE A 48 -6.47 -4.88 -5.70
C ILE A 48 -5.11 -4.29 -5.33
N ILE A 49 -4.29 -4.01 -6.34
CA ILE A 49 -2.94 -3.45 -6.18
C ILE A 49 -2.93 -2.03 -6.78
N PRO A 50 -2.81 -0.97 -5.97
CA PRO A 50 -2.63 0.39 -6.46
C PRO A 50 -1.22 0.58 -7.01
N LEU A 51 -1.13 1.23 -8.17
CA LEU A 51 0.11 1.56 -8.87
C LEU A 51 0.10 3.04 -9.22
N LEU A 52 1.24 3.70 -9.07
CA LEU A 52 1.44 5.02 -9.68
C LEU A 52 1.43 4.89 -11.22
N GLU A 53 1.03 5.94 -11.92
CA GLU A 53 1.04 5.95 -13.39
C GLU A 53 2.38 5.52 -13.98
N SER A 54 3.49 6.05 -13.45
CA SER A 54 4.84 5.71 -13.92
C SER A 54 5.23 4.25 -13.64
N GLU A 55 4.79 3.69 -12.51
CA GLU A 55 4.98 2.27 -12.21
C GLU A 55 4.19 1.38 -13.17
N PHE A 56 2.93 1.72 -13.39
CA PHE A 56 2.05 1.01 -14.32
C PHE A 56 2.61 1.01 -15.75
N GLN A 57 3.09 2.17 -16.22
CA GLN A 57 3.73 2.30 -17.54
C GLN A 57 5.03 1.48 -17.63
N ALA A 58 5.86 1.51 -16.58
CA ALA A 58 7.10 0.75 -16.53
C ALA A 58 6.83 -0.76 -16.63
N LEU A 59 5.89 -1.29 -15.82
CA LEU A 59 5.52 -2.70 -15.84
C LEU A 59 4.94 -3.14 -17.19
N ASN A 60 4.02 -2.35 -17.78
CA ASN A 60 3.45 -2.67 -19.10
C ASN A 60 4.48 -2.66 -20.23
N SER A 61 5.55 -1.85 -20.12
CA SER A 61 6.61 -1.82 -21.14
C SER A 61 7.47 -3.09 -21.14
N ILE A 62 7.50 -3.84 -20.04
CA ILE A 62 8.31 -5.05 -19.89
C ILE A 62 7.50 -6.31 -20.13
N GLN A 63 6.24 -6.31 -19.68
CA GLN A 63 5.36 -7.43 -19.94
C GLN A 63 4.94 -7.39 -21.41
N LYS A 64 5.38 -8.37 -22.20
CA LYS A 64 4.91 -8.59 -23.59
C LYS A 64 3.39 -8.80 -23.68
N LYS A 65 2.69 -8.93 -22.55
CA LYS A 65 1.24 -8.92 -22.40
C LYS A 65 0.87 -7.77 -21.46
N SER A 66 0.19 -6.76 -21.97
CA SER A 66 -0.33 -5.65 -21.16
C SER A 66 -1.22 -6.17 -20.04
N PHE A 67 -1.22 -5.52 -18.88
CA PHE A 67 -2.25 -5.76 -17.88
C PHE A 67 -3.62 -5.39 -18.46
N LEU A 68 -4.52 -6.38 -18.58
CA LEU A 68 -5.84 -6.18 -19.18
C LEU A 68 -6.93 -5.83 -18.16
N ASN A 69 -6.70 -6.11 -16.87
CA ASN A 69 -7.71 -5.97 -15.82
C ASN A 69 -7.29 -4.92 -14.78
N PHE A 70 -7.43 -3.65 -15.13
CA PHE A 70 -7.18 -2.52 -14.24
C PHE A 70 -8.32 -1.49 -14.32
N LYS A 71 -8.41 -0.64 -13.30
CA LYS A 71 -9.20 0.59 -13.33
C LYS A 71 -8.31 1.77 -13.03
N GLU A 72 -8.45 2.85 -13.78
CA GLU A 72 -7.79 4.11 -13.45
C GLU A 72 -8.68 4.98 -12.56
N LYS A 73 -8.06 5.78 -11.69
CA LYS A 73 -8.71 6.79 -10.90
C LYS A 73 -7.81 8.02 -10.81
N ILE A 74 -8.42 9.18 -11.03
CA ILE A 74 -7.77 10.47 -10.78
C ILE A 74 -8.24 10.97 -9.41
N PHE A 75 -7.28 11.33 -8.57
CA PHE A 75 -7.52 11.98 -7.29
C PHE A 75 -7.08 13.44 -7.38
N THR A 76 -7.97 14.35 -7.02
CA THR A 76 -7.70 15.80 -7.00
C THR A 76 -7.44 16.23 -5.56
N LEU A 77 -6.26 16.81 -5.31
CA LEU A 77 -5.89 17.45 -4.06
C LEU A 77 -6.61 18.80 -3.92
N GLN A 78 -6.74 19.34 -2.71
CA GLN A 78 -7.47 20.60 -2.51
C GLN A 78 -6.80 21.82 -3.16
N ASN A 79 -5.50 21.75 -3.41
CA ASN A 79 -4.77 22.77 -4.18
C ASN A 79 -4.96 22.61 -5.70
N GLY A 80 -5.87 21.75 -6.15
CA GLY A 80 -6.20 21.52 -7.57
C GLY A 80 -5.32 20.47 -8.25
N LYS A 81 -4.17 20.12 -7.68
CA LYS A 81 -3.24 19.15 -8.27
C LYS A 81 -3.85 17.76 -8.32
N LYS A 82 -3.64 17.05 -9.43
CA LYS A 82 -4.19 15.73 -9.67
C LYS A 82 -3.11 14.68 -9.74
N ILE A 83 -3.39 13.51 -9.19
CA ILE A 83 -2.57 12.31 -9.32
C ILE A 83 -3.41 11.17 -9.89
N LYS A 84 -2.84 10.42 -10.82
CA LYS A 84 -3.48 9.26 -11.43
C LYS A 84 -2.94 7.97 -10.82
N ILE A 85 -3.86 7.13 -10.35
CA ILE A 85 -3.58 5.82 -9.76
C ILE A 85 -4.27 4.73 -10.58
N TYR A 86 -3.54 3.66 -10.87
CA TYR A 86 -4.05 2.47 -11.52
C TYR A 86 -4.28 1.37 -10.48
N PHE A 87 -5.50 0.87 -10.40
CA PHE A 87 -5.88 -0.24 -9.53
C PHE A 87 -5.88 -1.52 -10.36
N LEU A 88 -4.79 -2.27 -10.29
CA LEU A 88 -4.64 -3.57 -10.93
C LEU A 88 -5.39 -4.63 -10.13
N LYS A 89 -6.15 -5.48 -10.82
CA LYS A 89 -6.72 -6.68 -10.20
C LYS A 89 -5.79 -7.87 -10.43
N CYS A 90 -5.33 -8.48 -9.35
CA CYS A 90 -4.42 -9.62 -9.40
C CYS A 90 -5.08 -10.88 -8.84
N SER A 91 -5.10 -11.93 -9.64
CA SER A 91 -5.57 -13.28 -9.29
C SER A 91 -4.44 -14.32 -9.28
N SER A 92 -3.17 -13.88 -9.28
CA SER A 92 -2.00 -14.76 -9.41
C SER A 92 -1.77 -15.65 -8.20
N LYS A 93 -2.33 -15.33 -7.02
CA LYS A 93 -2.26 -16.16 -5.79
C LYS A 93 -0.83 -16.60 -5.39
N GLY A 94 0.17 -15.76 -5.68
CA GLY A 94 1.60 -16.03 -5.40
C GLY A 94 2.35 -16.74 -6.54
N LEU A 95 1.67 -17.13 -7.62
CA LEU A 95 2.25 -17.83 -8.78
C LEU A 95 2.72 -16.87 -9.89
N CYS A 96 3.19 -15.68 -9.52
CA CYS A 96 3.64 -14.67 -10.47
C CYS A 96 4.90 -15.15 -11.21
N PHE A 97 4.84 -15.27 -12.54
CA PHE A 97 6.01 -15.59 -13.37
C PHE A 97 6.14 -14.62 -14.56
N PRO A 98 7.32 -14.00 -14.76
CA PRO A 98 8.51 -14.07 -13.89
C PRO A 98 8.34 -13.21 -12.62
N HIS A 99 8.95 -13.61 -11.50
CA HIS A 99 8.74 -13.01 -10.18
C HIS A 99 9.19 -11.54 -10.07
N TYR A 100 10.16 -11.12 -10.89
CA TYR A 100 10.66 -9.74 -10.91
C TYR A 100 9.63 -8.74 -11.48
N CYS A 101 8.63 -9.21 -12.24
CA CYS A 101 7.57 -8.39 -12.83
C CYS A 101 6.45 -8.02 -11.84
N ARG A 102 6.63 -8.27 -10.54
CA ARG A 102 5.65 -7.92 -9.52
C ARG A 102 5.63 -6.39 -9.27
N PRO A 103 4.46 -5.82 -8.95
CA PRO A 103 4.36 -4.46 -8.43
C PRO A 103 5.23 -4.20 -7.21
N LEU A 104 5.62 -2.94 -7.01
CA LEU A 104 6.43 -2.47 -5.89
C LEU A 104 5.80 -2.86 -4.55
N LEU A 105 4.48 -2.69 -4.40
CA LEU A 105 3.77 -3.08 -3.17
C LEU A 105 4.02 -4.55 -2.80
N CYS A 106 4.06 -5.45 -3.79
CA CYS A 106 4.33 -6.86 -3.57
C CYS A 106 5.81 -7.17 -3.23
N LYS A 107 6.72 -6.26 -3.58
CA LYS A 107 8.16 -6.37 -3.31
C LYS A 107 8.55 -5.85 -1.93
N ILE A 108 7.75 -4.94 -1.37
CA ILE A 108 7.97 -4.35 -0.03
C ILE A 108 7.12 -5.02 1.07
N TYR A 109 6.05 -5.74 0.72
CA TYR A 109 5.20 -6.47 1.67
C TYR A 109 6.04 -7.32 2.65
N PRO A 110 5.75 -7.31 3.97
CA PRO A 110 4.52 -6.83 4.60
C PRO A 110 4.52 -5.38 5.06
N TYR A 111 5.57 -4.61 4.80
CA TYR A 111 5.71 -3.26 5.35
C TYR A 111 6.01 -2.19 4.31
N PHE A 112 5.73 -0.94 4.65
CA PHE A 112 6.29 0.23 3.99
C PHE A 112 7.05 1.08 5.02
N PRO A 113 8.07 1.85 4.60
CA PRO A 113 8.86 2.66 5.51
C PRO A 113 8.06 3.88 5.97
N ILE A 114 8.18 4.23 7.25
CA ILE A 114 7.77 5.53 7.78
C ILE A 114 8.94 6.48 7.57
N VAL A 115 8.68 7.66 6.99
CA VAL A 115 9.71 8.65 6.66
C VAL A 115 9.31 10.06 7.06
N ASP A 116 10.32 10.92 7.22
CA ASP A 116 10.15 12.39 7.25
C ASP A 116 10.23 12.99 5.83
N PHE A 117 10.26 14.33 5.74
CA PHE A 117 10.32 15.05 4.46
C PHE A 117 11.68 14.93 3.75
N GLU A 118 12.70 14.45 4.47
CA GLU A 118 14.06 14.19 4.00
C GLU A 118 14.22 12.74 3.51
N GLY A 119 13.22 11.88 3.74
CA GLY A 119 13.31 10.46 3.42
C GLY A 119 14.08 9.65 4.47
N ASN A 120 14.37 10.21 5.64
CA ASN A 120 15.02 9.47 6.72
C ASN A 120 14.08 8.36 7.21
N PHE A 121 14.65 7.20 7.53
CA PHE A 121 13.88 6.06 8.00
C PHE A 121 13.52 6.24 9.48
N LEU A 122 12.23 6.25 9.79
CA LEU A 122 11.72 6.39 11.16
C LEU A 122 11.13 5.08 11.71
N GLY A 123 11.01 4.05 10.87
CA GLY A 123 10.44 2.76 11.23
C GLY A 123 9.62 2.16 10.09
N VAL A 124 8.76 1.20 10.41
CA VAL A 124 7.90 0.50 9.46
C VAL A 124 6.43 0.56 9.83
N ARG A 125 5.55 0.36 8.84
CA ARG A 125 4.11 0.19 9.02
C ARG A 125 3.56 -0.85 8.05
N GLU A 126 2.52 -1.57 8.45
CA GLU A 126 1.93 -2.66 7.66
C GLU A 126 1.38 -2.17 6.31
N CYS A 127 1.68 -2.89 5.23
CA CYS A 127 1.25 -2.53 3.86
C CYS A 127 -0.22 -2.76 3.56
N ALA A 128 -0.87 -3.72 4.24
CA ALA A 128 -2.25 -4.06 3.98
C ALA A 128 -3.14 -3.53 5.10
N PHE A 129 -4.24 -2.85 4.73
CA PHE A 129 -5.11 -2.19 5.69
C PHE A 129 -5.69 -3.10 6.77
N LEU A 130 -5.94 -4.37 6.44
CA LEU A 130 -6.45 -5.34 7.41
C LEU A 130 -5.37 -5.81 8.41
N ASP A 131 -4.09 -5.76 8.02
CA ASP A 131 -2.96 -6.14 8.89
C ASP A 131 -2.82 -5.13 10.05
N LEU A 132 -3.24 -3.86 9.85
CA LEU A 132 -3.29 -2.80 10.88
C LEU A 132 -4.13 -3.16 12.10
N PHE A 133 -5.07 -4.10 11.96
CA PHE A 133 -6.01 -4.48 13.01
C PHE A 133 -5.56 -5.73 13.78
N TYR A 134 -4.34 -6.22 13.61
CA TYR A 134 -3.81 -7.27 14.47
C TYR A 134 -3.16 -6.68 15.73
N LYS A 135 -3.52 -7.19 16.91
CA LYS A 135 -2.90 -6.78 18.17
C LYS A 135 -1.54 -7.43 18.38
N ASN A 136 -1.45 -8.70 18.04
CA ASN A 136 -0.28 -9.53 18.33
C ASN A 136 0.26 -10.15 17.03
N ASP A 137 1.52 -9.88 16.73
CA ASP A 137 2.23 -10.44 15.59
C ASP A 137 2.19 -11.97 15.59
N THR A 138 2.20 -12.64 16.76
CA THR A 138 2.14 -14.11 16.84
C THR A 138 0.81 -14.70 16.38
N ASN A 139 -0.25 -13.87 16.34
CA ASN A 139 -1.55 -14.25 15.82
C ASN A 139 -1.71 -13.88 14.35
N HIS A 140 -0.71 -13.19 13.77
CA HIS A 140 -0.75 -12.76 12.39
C HIS A 140 -0.55 -13.98 11.45
N PRO A 141 -1.39 -14.16 10.41
CA PRO A 141 -1.28 -15.32 9.52
C PRO A 141 -0.06 -15.28 8.60
N CYS A 142 0.44 -14.09 8.27
CA CYS A 142 1.69 -13.93 7.53
C CYS A 142 2.90 -14.35 8.38
N THR A 143 3.65 -15.36 7.92
CA THR A 143 4.88 -15.85 8.58
C THR A 143 5.94 -14.75 8.71
N LEU A 144 6.03 -13.83 7.73
CA LEU A 144 7.01 -12.73 7.79
C LEU A 144 6.76 -11.80 8.97
N ILE A 145 5.49 -11.50 9.26
CA ILE A 145 5.11 -10.68 10.42
C ILE A 145 5.28 -11.49 11.72
N ASN A 146 4.82 -12.74 11.73
CA ASN A 146 4.77 -13.56 12.93
C ASN A 146 6.16 -14.00 13.44
N GLN A 147 7.05 -14.37 12.52
CA GLN A 147 8.31 -15.06 12.86
C GLN A 147 9.57 -14.27 12.49
N HIS A 148 9.49 -13.37 11.50
CA HIS A 148 10.67 -12.73 10.92
C HIS A 148 10.68 -11.20 11.05
N LYS A 149 9.76 -10.60 11.82
CA LYS A 149 9.57 -9.14 11.90
C LYS A 149 10.85 -8.38 12.23
N GLN A 150 11.58 -8.79 13.26
CA GLN A 150 12.77 -8.07 13.69
C GLN A 150 13.85 -8.08 12.60
N GLN A 151 14.19 -9.27 12.08
CA GLN A 151 15.14 -9.42 10.97
C GLN A 151 14.71 -8.57 9.77
N LEU A 152 13.43 -8.63 9.43
CA LEU A 152 12.89 -7.91 8.29
C LEU A 152 13.07 -6.40 8.48
N ILE A 153 12.71 -5.83 9.64
CA ILE A 153 12.88 -4.39 9.94
C ILE A 153 14.34 -3.94 9.79
N GLU A 154 15.28 -4.73 10.32
CA GLU A 154 16.73 -4.44 10.24
C GLU A 154 17.25 -4.41 8.79
N GLU A 155 16.75 -5.29 7.93
CA GLU A 155 17.08 -5.33 6.51
C GLU A 155 16.35 -4.24 5.70
N PHE A 156 15.14 -3.89 6.13
CA PHE A 156 14.22 -3.04 5.39
C PHE A 156 14.68 -1.59 5.27
N GLU A 157 15.31 -1.05 6.33
CA GLU A 157 15.90 0.28 6.28
C GLU A 157 16.91 0.39 5.13
N LYS A 158 17.81 -0.60 5.02
CA LYS A 158 18.86 -0.64 4.01
C LYS A 158 18.27 -0.87 2.62
N SER A 159 17.41 -1.89 2.48
CA SER A 159 16.89 -2.29 1.18
C SER A 159 16.04 -1.18 0.55
N THR A 160 15.28 -0.42 1.34
CA THR A 160 14.38 0.63 0.83
C THR A 160 15.04 1.99 0.59
N THR A 161 16.36 2.13 0.80
CA THR A 161 17.07 3.41 0.67
C THR A 161 16.80 4.11 -0.67
N ILE A 162 16.87 3.38 -1.79
CA ILE A 162 16.60 3.93 -3.13
C ILE A 162 15.16 4.46 -3.27
N LEU A 163 14.19 3.84 -2.60
CA LEU A 163 12.81 4.32 -2.61
C LEU A 163 12.71 5.61 -1.79
N ARG A 164 13.34 5.65 -0.63
CA ARG A 164 13.25 6.79 0.29
C ARG A 164 13.98 8.04 -0.22
N GLN A 165 14.84 7.90 -1.23
CA GLN A 165 15.52 9.02 -1.90
C GLN A 165 14.68 9.62 -3.03
N GLU A 166 13.65 8.92 -3.52
CA GLU A 166 12.81 9.40 -4.62
C GLU A 166 11.65 10.26 -4.07
N PRO A 167 11.51 11.54 -4.45
CA PRO A 167 10.52 12.45 -3.85
C PRO A 167 9.07 11.95 -3.94
N ILE A 168 8.67 11.31 -5.05
CA ILE A 168 7.32 10.75 -5.16
C ILE A 168 7.08 9.59 -4.20
N MET A 169 8.12 8.81 -3.89
CA MET A 169 8.00 7.71 -2.95
C MET A 169 7.91 8.22 -1.51
N ILE A 170 8.63 9.30 -1.17
CA ILE A 170 8.45 10.00 0.12
C ILE A 170 6.99 10.43 0.28
N PHE A 171 6.42 11.08 -0.74
CA PHE A 171 4.99 11.44 -0.75
C PHE A 171 4.09 10.23 -0.52
N VAL A 172 4.29 9.14 -1.28
CA VAL A 172 3.50 7.91 -1.15
C VAL A 172 3.57 7.35 0.27
N PHE A 173 4.75 7.22 0.86
CA PHE A 173 4.90 6.68 2.22
C PHE A 173 4.22 7.55 3.27
N MET A 174 4.34 8.87 3.18
CA MET A 174 3.67 9.80 4.08
C MET A 174 2.14 9.77 3.92
N VAL A 175 1.65 9.64 2.68
CA VAL A 175 0.21 9.53 2.40
C VAL A 175 -0.35 8.18 2.85
N LEU A 176 0.37 7.07 2.66
CA LEU A 176 -0.03 5.75 3.20
C LEU A 176 -0.19 5.79 4.72
N LYS A 177 0.74 6.42 5.43
CA LYS A 177 0.60 6.64 6.88
C LYS A 177 -0.68 7.40 7.23
N CYS A 178 -1.00 8.46 6.47
CA CYS A 178 -2.23 9.23 6.66
C CYS A 178 -3.48 8.40 6.36
N LEU A 179 -3.46 7.55 5.34
CA LEU A 179 -4.55 6.64 5.00
C LEU A 179 -4.83 5.66 6.15
N ASP A 180 -3.77 5.06 6.70
CA ASP A 180 -3.88 4.11 7.80
C ASP A 180 -4.41 4.75 9.09
N GLU A 181 -3.88 5.93 9.44
CA GLU A 181 -4.33 6.68 10.63
C GLU A 181 -5.80 7.07 10.54
N ALA A 182 -6.24 7.55 9.36
CA ALA A 182 -7.63 7.88 9.11
C ALA A 182 -8.53 6.64 9.18
N LEU A 183 -8.07 5.50 8.66
CA LEU A 183 -8.81 4.24 8.72
C LEU A 183 -8.97 3.74 10.16
N VAL A 184 -7.88 3.69 10.93
CA VAL A 184 -7.92 3.26 12.34
C VAL A 184 -8.81 4.19 13.17
N LEU A 185 -8.75 5.50 12.93
CA LEU A 185 -9.63 6.48 13.59
C LEU A 185 -11.10 6.26 13.23
N HIS A 186 -11.40 6.00 11.95
CA HIS A 186 -12.76 5.72 11.48
C HIS A 186 -13.36 4.50 12.21
N PHE A 187 -12.61 3.39 12.27
CA PHE A 187 -13.04 2.20 13.02
C PHE A 187 -13.18 2.48 14.52
N SER A 188 -12.22 3.18 15.11
CA SER A 188 -12.27 3.52 16.55
C SER A 188 -13.51 4.35 16.90
N LYS A 189 -13.96 5.23 16.02
CA LYS A 189 -15.21 6.00 16.20
C LYS A 189 -16.46 5.11 16.10
N LYS A 190 -16.52 4.20 15.12
CA LYS A 190 -17.68 3.31 14.92
C LYS A 190 -17.81 2.28 16.05
N PHE A 191 -16.70 1.80 16.59
CA PHE A 191 -16.66 0.83 17.70
C PHE A 191 -16.54 1.49 19.09
N GLN A 192 -16.39 2.81 19.16
CA GLN A 192 -16.12 3.61 20.37
C GLN A 192 -14.84 3.23 21.13
N ASN A 193 -14.06 2.27 20.60
CA ASN A 193 -12.93 1.63 21.24
C ASN A 193 -11.85 1.36 20.17
N LYS A 194 -10.60 1.17 20.58
CA LYS A 194 -9.59 0.57 19.70
C LYS A 194 -9.93 -0.91 19.50
N ILE A 195 -9.99 -1.35 18.25
CA ILE A 195 -10.35 -2.72 17.88
C ILE A 195 -9.17 -3.51 17.32
N TYR A 196 -9.23 -4.82 17.49
CA TYR A 196 -8.26 -5.75 16.92
C TYR A 196 -8.95 -7.01 16.42
N LEU A 197 -8.72 -7.35 15.16
CA LEU A 197 -9.33 -8.46 14.44
C LEU A 197 -9.11 -9.80 15.14
N ASP A 198 -7.92 -10.02 15.72
CA ASP A 198 -7.55 -11.24 16.45
C ASP A 198 -8.16 -11.32 17.87
N LYS A 199 -8.98 -10.34 18.26
CA LYS A 199 -9.69 -10.29 19.54
C LYS A 199 -11.21 -10.20 19.40
N LEU A 200 -11.72 -10.05 18.18
CA LEU A 200 -13.16 -9.93 17.94
C LEU A 200 -13.86 -11.28 18.08
N ASN A 201 -15.04 -11.27 18.71
CA ASN A 201 -15.98 -12.39 18.62
C ASN A 201 -16.66 -12.43 17.24
N LEU A 202 -17.51 -13.44 17.00
CA LEU A 202 -18.14 -13.64 15.69
C LEU A 202 -19.01 -12.46 15.23
N GLU A 203 -19.82 -11.88 16.13
CA GLU A 203 -20.72 -10.78 15.78
C GLU A 203 -19.95 -9.48 15.53
N GLU A 204 -18.94 -9.20 16.36
CA GLU A 204 -18.04 -8.07 16.16
C GLU A 204 -17.27 -8.18 14.84
N LYS A 205 -16.84 -9.40 14.48
CA LYS A 205 -16.15 -9.66 13.22
C LYS A 205 -17.05 -9.41 12.01
N LYS A 206 -18.33 -9.83 12.05
CA LYS A 206 -19.32 -9.50 11.00
C LYS A 206 -19.50 -7.98 10.85
N LEU A 207 -19.64 -7.26 11.97
CA LEU A 207 -19.76 -5.80 11.96
C LEU A 207 -18.49 -5.14 11.40
N PHE A 208 -17.31 -5.61 11.80
CA PHE A 208 -16.03 -5.13 11.31
C PHE A 208 -15.95 -5.20 9.78
N PHE A 209 -16.24 -6.37 9.21
CA PHE A 209 -16.17 -6.55 7.76
C PHE A 209 -17.24 -5.76 7.01
N LYS A 210 -18.44 -5.61 7.58
CA LYS A 210 -19.46 -4.70 7.02
C LYS A 210 -18.95 -3.25 6.92
N ILE A 211 -18.30 -2.75 7.98
CA ILE A 211 -17.71 -1.40 7.99
C ILE A 211 -16.54 -1.31 7.00
N TYR A 212 -15.68 -2.34 6.96
CA TYR A 212 -14.55 -2.40 6.03
C TYR A 212 -15.01 -2.32 4.58
N GLU A 213 -15.97 -3.16 4.18
CA GLU A 213 -16.51 -3.17 2.83
C GLU A 213 -17.20 -1.84 2.49
N HIS A 214 -17.98 -1.29 3.42
CA HIS A 214 -18.59 0.01 3.24
C HIS A 214 -17.52 1.08 2.96
N ASN A 215 -16.48 1.16 3.79
CA ASN A 215 -15.41 2.12 3.60
C ASN A 215 -14.62 1.88 2.30
N ALA A 216 -14.36 0.64 1.92
CA ALA A 216 -13.67 0.32 0.66
C ALA A 216 -14.46 0.81 -0.58
N LEU A 217 -15.79 0.82 -0.50
CA LEU A 217 -16.66 1.29 -1.58
C LEU A 217 -16.89 2.80 -1.55
N THR A 218 -16.98 3.41 -0.37
CA THR A 218 -17.38 4.82 -0.21
C THR A 218 -16.23 5.77 0.08
N PHE A 219 -15.07 5.27 0.51
CA PHE A 219 -13.93 6.02 1.01
C PHE A 219 -14.26 6.94 2.21
N GLU A 220 -15.27 6.60 3.03
CA GLU A 220 -15.76 7.45 4.14
C GLU A 220 -14.64 7.90 5.09
N ALA A 221 -13.71 7.01 5.46
CA ALA A 221 -12.59 7.31 6.34
C ALA A 221 -11.69 8.46 5.83
N TRP A 222 -11.64 8.66 4.51
CA TRP A 222 -10.74 9.61 3.85
C TRP A 222 -11.45 10.83 3.26
N LYS A 223 -12.78 10.92 3.42
CA LYS A 223 -13.60 12.07 2.98
C LYS A 223 -13.68 13.19 4.04
N THR A 224 -12.63 13.37 4.83
CA THR A 224 -12.58 14.39 5.88
C THR A 224 -11.67 15.55 5.49
N GLN A 225 -12.03 16.75 5.93
CA GLN A 225 -11.19 17.94 5.72
C GLN A 225 -9.80 17.76 6.36
N GLU A 226 -9.74 17.12 7.52
CA GLU A 226 -8.48 16.82 8.22
C GLU A 226 -7.55 15.97 7.34
N PHE A 227 -8.06 14.86 6.78
CA PHE A 227 -7.29 14.01 5.88
C PHE A 227 -6.81 14.78 4.65
N SER A 228 -7.71 15.50 3.97
CA SER A 228 -7.36 16.28 2.78
C SER A 228 -6.33 17.36 3.07
N ASN A 229 -6.43 18.07 4.19
CA ASN A 229 -5.46 19.07 4.63
C ASN A 229 -4.07 18.46 4.85
N LYS A 230 -4.00 17.27 5.48
CA LYS A 230 -2.72 16.56 5.70
C LYS A 230 -2.04 16.20 4.38
N VAL A 231 -2.78 15.63 3.43
CA VAL A 231 -2.23 15.25 2.11
C VAL A 231 -1.72 16.48 1.35
N VAL A 232 -2.49 17.57 1.35
CA VAL A 232 -2.09 18.83 0.68
C VAL A 232 -0.89 19.47 1.36
N HIS A 233 -0.82 19.42 2.69
CA HIS A 233 0.35 19.88 3.42
C HIS A 233 1.61 19.09 3.03
N ILE A 234 1.51 17.76 2.94
CA ILE A 234 2.62 16.91 2.49
C ILE A 234 3.04 17.29 1.07
N TYR A 235 2.07 17.42 0.14
CA TYR A 235 2.35 17.86 -1.23
C TYR A 235 3.10 19.20 -1.24
N ASN A 236 2.56 20.23 -0.58
CA ASN A 236 3.13 21.58 -0.62
C ASN A 236 4.56 21.61 -0.05
N LYS A 237 4.84 20.81 1.01
CA LYS A 237 6.17 20.68 1.59
C LYS A 237 7.17 20.02 0.64
N LEU A 238 6.76 18.96 -0.04
CA LEU A 238 7.62 18.26 -1.00
C LEU A 238 7.80 19.06 -2.29
N GLU A 239 6.78 19.79 -2.75
CA GLU A 239 6.89 20.74 -3.86
C GLU A 239 7.88 21.86 -3.54
N GLN A 240 7.80 22.45 -2.35
CA GLN A 240 8.74 23.48 -1.91
C GLN A 240 10.19 22.95 -1.86
N LYS A 241 10.39 21.68 -1.46
CA LYS A 241 11.71 21.09 -1.22
C LYS A 241 12.36 20.53 -2.49
N TYR A 242 11.60 19.82 -3.32
CA TYR A 242 12.11 19.05 -4.46
C TYR A 242 11.70 19.63 -5.83
N GLY A 243 10.77 20.59 -5.87
CA GLY A 243 10.38 21.27 -7.10
C GLY A 243 9.92 20.31 -8.20
N GLU A 244 10.45 20.49 -9.40
CA GLU A 244 10.07 19.73 -10.60
C GLU A 244 10.28 18.21 -10.46
N GLU A 245 11.31 17.78 -9.72
CA GLU A 245 11.57 16.35 -9.49
C GLU A 245 10.37 15.65 -8.84
N PHE A 246 9.63 16.37 -8.00
CA PHE A 246 8.40 15.91 -7.36
C PHE A 246 7.14 16.25 -8.16
N THR A 247 6.98 17.50 -8.58
CA THR A 247 5.71 17.97 -9.19
C THR A 247 5.42 17.34 -10.53
N GLN A 248 6.45 16.81 -11.22
CA GLN A 248 6.27 16.12 -12.47
C GLN A 248 5.25 14.96 -12.37
N TYR A 249 5.05 14.33 -11.21
CA TYR A 249 4.08 13.22 -11.05
C TYR A 249 2.62 13.67 -10.94
N PHE A 250 2.37 14.98 -10.98
CA PHE A 250 1.04 15.58 -10.86
C PHE A 250 0.70 16.40 -12.10
N PHE A 251 -0.60 16.65 -12.30
CA PHE A 251 -1.11 17.50 -13.39
C PHE A 251 -2.21 18.42 -12.89
N ASP A 252 -2.49 19.48 -13.65
CA ASP A 252 -3.49 20.50 -13.32
C ASP A 252 -4.93 20.10 -13.69
#